data_AF-A1B2Z8-F1
#
_entry.id   AF-A1B2Z8-F1
#
_cell.length_a   1.000
_cell.length_b   1.000
_cell.length_c   1.000
_cell.angle_alpha   90.00
_cell.angle_beta   90.00
_cell.angle_gamma   90.00
#
_symmetry.space_group_name_H-M   'P 1'
#
loop_
_entity.id
_entity.type
_entity.pdbx_description
1 polymer ?
#
loop_
_entity_poly.entity_id
_entity_poly.type
_entity_poly.pdbx_seq_one_letter_code
_entity_poly.pdbx_strand_id
1 'polypeptide(L)'
;MSFASANERYFVSLVNQARRAEGHSALAIEKRLNDSSEDHSRWMLEADVFSHTGRGGSSSRERMEAAGFDLAGGWMTAENIAYVSIQGESDLRDEIRQLHQNLMDSPGHYRNIMSDAAYIGIGLEVGYLKVNGRDYKVLMATQNFADTDGQVRVDTGTFARVAEPAPNLAMQTRADWLETFNGELFVTPGPAQNTPRNDDYRLTARHDVASGGNGNDWMEGRAGRDTLNGNAGHDRLIGGAGFDSLNGGYGNDTLQGGDGNDTLVGAAGRDQLRGGAGNDTLWGGAGYDTLLGGPGADKLDGGAGNDWLRGESGNDTLTGRAGNDTLHGGYGNDVLNGGYGADAFIFRSGHGADTIYGYQQGLDRLLIGNGLLDANPAAFIRDHMRKTANGVVIDFGDGDRIVVNGQGLTVAGVADDIFAI
;
A
#
# COMPACT_ATOMS: atom_id res chain seq x y z
N MET A 1 -5.81 -7.09 1.25
CA MET A 1 -4.58 -7.92 1.31
C MET A 1 -4.18 -8.03 2.76
N SER A 2 -3.55 -9.14 3.15
CA SER A 2 -3.49 -9.57 4.55
C SER A 2 -2.24 -9.05 5.27
N PHE A 3 -2.43 -8.55 6.50
CA PHE A 3 -1.51 -7.73 7.29
C PHE A 3 -0.48 -8.52 8.11
N ALA A 4 -0.65 -9.84 8.24
CA ALA A 4 0.33 -10.77 8.78
C ALA A 4 1.17 -11.43 7.68
N SER A 5 2.32 -12.00 7.98
CA SER A 5 3.04 -12.86 7.03
C SER A 5 2.28 -14.18 6.78
N ALA A 6 2.64 -14.94 5.74
CA ALA A 6 2.03 -16.25 5.50
C ALA A 6 2.28 -17.22 6.66
N ASN A 7 3.42 -17.10 7.34
CA ASN A 7 3.81 -17.92 8.47
C ASN A 7 3.12 -17.50 9.77
N GLU A 8 2.93 -16.20 10.00
CA GLU A 8 2.10 -15.70 11.11
C GLU A 8 0.64 -16.08 10.93
N ARG A 9 0.05 -15.90 9.73
CA ARG A 9 -1.30 -16.38 9.42
C ARG A 9 -1.42 -17.88 9.67
N TYR A 10 -0.43 -18.65 9.23
CA TYR A 10 -0.40 -20.08 9.46
C TYR A 10 -0.35 -20.41 10.96
N PHE A 11 0.45 -19.70 11.74
CA PHE A 11 0.51 -19.88 13.18
C PHE A 11 -0.80 -19.49 13.88
N VAL A 12 -1.42 -18.36 13.51
CA VAL A 12 -2.76 -17.97 13.98
C VAL A 12 -3.81 -19.03 13.59
N SER A 13 -3.68 -19.67 12.42
CA SER A 13 -4.59 -20.74 12.00
C SER A 13 -4.52 -21.95 12.94
N LEU A 14 -3.32 -22.33 13.41
CA LEU A 14 -3.14 -23.40 14.40
C LEU A 14 -3.76 -23.01 15.74
N VAL A 15 -3.51 -21.78 16.22
CA VAL A 15 -4.11 -21.23 17.44
C VAL A 15 -5.63 -21.26 17.37
N ASN A 16 -6.22 -20.76 16.28
CA ASN A 16 -7.67 -20.74 16.09
C ASN A 16 -8.27 -22.14 15.86
N GLN A 17 -7.49 -23.09 15.34
CA GLN A 17 -7.91 -24.49 15.28
C GLN A 17 -8.00 -25.09 16.70
N ALA A 18 -7.00 -24.87 17.55
CA ALA A 18 -7.00 -25.32 18.93
C ALA A 18 -8.15 -24.69 19.74
N ARG A 19 -8.32 -23.37 19.66
CA ARG A 19 -9.43 -22.64 20.33
C ARG A 19 -10.81 -23.20 19.96
N ARG A 20 -11.05 -23.43 18.66
CA ARG A 20 -12.31 -24.01 18.18
C ARG A 20 -12.55 -25.43 18.70
N ALA A 21 -11.50 -26.25 18.82
CA ALA A 21 -11.61 -27.61 19.36
C ALA A 21 -12.10 -27.61 20.83
N GLU A 22 -11.86 -26.51 21.55
CA GLU A 22 -12.24 -26.33 22.95
C GLU A 22 -13.43 -25.39 23.16
N GLY A 23 -14.10 -24.98 22.07
CA GLY A 23 -15.32 -24.17 22.13
C GLY A 23 -15.10 -22.66 22.29
N HIS A 24 -13.88 -22.16 22.11
CA HIS A 24 -13.57 -20.73 22.17
C HIS A 24 -13.73 -20.03 20.82
N SER A 25 -14.07 -18.74 20.84
CA SER A 25 -14.14 -17.87 19.66
C SER A 25 -12.78 -17.72 18.98
N ALA A 26 -12.75 -17.61 17.65
CA ALA A 26 -11.53 -17.34 16.91
C ALA A 26 -11.00 -15.92 17.23
N LEU A 27 -9.68 -15.80 17.34
CA LEU A 27 -8.97 -14.53 17.47
C LEU A 27 -8.81 -13.89 16.09
N ALA A 28 -9.06 -12.59 16.06
CA ALA A 28 -8.79 -11.74 14.90
C ALA A 28 -7.33 -11.29 14.90
N ILE A 29 -6.66 -11.35 13.75
CA ILE A 29 -5.32 -10.79 13.62
C ILE A 29 -5.43 -9.28 13.67
N GLU A 30 -4.59 -8.65 14.50
CA GLU A 30 -4.51 -7.19 14.61
C GLU A 30 -3.08 -6.71 14.38
N LYS A 31 -2.95 -5.75 13.45
CA LYS A 31 -1.65 -5.31 12.93
C LYS A 31 -0.74 -4.72 14.00
N ARG A 32 -1.25 -3.88 14.89
CA ARG A 32 -0.46 -3.19 15.92
C ARG A 32 0.03 -4.18 16.98
N LEU A 33 -0.78 -5.18 17.31
CA LEU A 33 -0.31 -6.31 18.12
C LEU A 33 0.80 -7.10 17.41
N ASN A 34 0.66 -7.30 16.09
CA ASN A 34 1.66 -7.94 15.23
C ASN A 34 2.99 -7.16 15.26
N ASP A 35 2.92 -5.85 15.01
CA ASP A 35 4.07 -4.94 15.03
C ASP A 35 4.76 -4.97 16.41
N SER A 36 3.99 -4.90 17.50
CA SER A 36 4.53 -5.01 18.86
C SER A 36 5.19 -6.36 19.15
N SER A 37 4.63 -7.45 18.63
CA SER A 37 5.19 -8.80 18.80
C SER A 37 6.47 -8.99 17.99
N GLU A 38 6.51 -8.47 16.76
CA GLU A 38 7.66 -8.54 15.85
C GLU A 38 8.86 -7.79 16.44
N ASP A 39 8.64 -6.55 16.85
CA ASP A 39 9.67 -5.71 17.47
C ASP A 39 10.25 -6.35 18.74
N HIS A 40 9.40 -7.01 19.55
CA HIS A 40 9.86 -7.70 20.76
C HIS A 40 10.65 -8.98 20.46
N SER A 41 10.20 -9.79 19.51
CA SER A 41 10.93 -10.98 19.03
C SER A 41 12.30 -10.61 18.50
N ARG A 42 12.38 -9.55 17.69
CA ARG A 42 13.64 -9.03 17.15
C ARG A 42 14.56 -8.54 18.24
N TRP A 43 14.04 -7.73 19.17
CA TRP A 43 14.82 -7.21 20.28
C TRP A 43 15.39 -8.32 21.17
N MET A 44 14.64 -9.37 21.46
CA MET A 44 15.12 -10.52 22.24
C MET A 44 16.34 -11.19 21.59
N LEU A 45 16.34 -11.31 20.26
CA LEU A 45 17.48 -11.83 19.50
C LEU A 45 18.65 -10.85 19.49
N GLU A 46 18.41 -9.56 19.24
CA GLU A 46 19.44 -8.52 19.22
C GLU A 46 20.16 -8.36 20.57
N ALA A 47 19.40 -8.39 21.66
CA ALA A 47 19.90 -8.21 23.00
C ALA A 47 20.39 -9.53 23.64
N ASP A 48 20.21 -10.67 22.95
CA ASP A 48 20.54 -12.01 23.45
C ASP A 48 19.89 -12.29 24.81
N VAL A 49 18.60 -11.97 24.90
CA VAL A 49 17.77 -12.13 26.10
C VAL A 49 16.47 -12.85 25.75
N PHE A 50 15.92 -13.57 26.73
CA PHE A 50 14.60 -14.19 26.61
C PHE A 50 13.75 -13.76 27.80
N SER A 51 12.89 -12.77 27.59
CA SER A 51 12.19 -12.07 28.67
C SER A 51 10.90 -11.41 28.19
N HIS A 52 9.87 -11.45 29.02
CA HIS A 52 8.65 -10.66 28.84
C HIS A 52 8.88 -9.16 29.03
N THR A 53 9.90 -8.80 29.80
CA THR A 53 10.34 -7.42 29.99
C THR A 53 11.21 -7.00 28.81
N GLY A 54 10.73 -6.01 28.07
CA GLY A 54 11.31 -5.50 26.84
C GLY A 54 12.36 -4.41 27.06
N ARG A 55 12.76 -3.79 25.95
CA ARG A 55 13.74 -2.68 25.93
C ARG A 55 13.34 -1.60 26.94
N GLY A 56 14.30 -1.16 27.75
CA GLY A 56 14.09 -0.13 28.77
C GLY A 56 13.24 -0.55 29.97
N GLY A 57 12.95 -1.84 30.14
CA GLY A 57 12.11 -2.33 31.25
C GLY A 57 10.61 -2.39 30.91
N SER A 58 10.24 -2.18 29.64
CA SER A 58 8.84 -2.14 29.20
C SER A 58 8.11 -3.46 29.43
N SER A 59 6.87 -3.37 29.89
CA SER A 59 5.90 -4.46 29.89
C SER A 59 5.33 -4.70 28.48
N SER A 60 4.71 -5.85 28.26
CA SER A 60 4.03 -6.15 26.99
C SER A 60 2.93 -5.14 26.68
N ARG A 61 2.18 -4.71 27.70
CA ARG A 61 1.16 -3.66 27.58
C ARG A 61 1.73 -2.35 27.05
N GLU A 62 2.82 -1.85 27.64
CA GLU A 62 3.46 -0.60 27.19
C GLU A 62 3.96 -0.71 25.75
N ARG A 63 4.42 -1.89 25.32
CA ARG A 63 4.81 -2.13 23.92
C ARG A 63 3.62 -2.13 22.97
N MET A 64 2.50 -2.73 23.36
CA MET A 64 1.27 -2.71 22.56
C MET A 64 0.71 -1.27 22.43
N GLU A 65 0.71 -0.50 23.52
CA GLU A 65 0.31 0.92 23.51
C GLU A 65 1.24 1.77 22.64
N ALA A 66 2.56 1.52 22.70
CA ALA A 66 3.55 2.19 21.84
C ALA A 66 3.38 1.86 20.35
N ALA A 67 2.89 0.66 20.02
CA ALA A 67 2.47 0.29 18.67
C ALA A 67 1.11 0.90 18.26
N GLY A 68 0.53 1.74 19.10
CA GLY A 68 -0.72 2.44 18.85
C GLY A 68 -1.97 1.60 19.12
N PHE A 69 -1.84 0.44 19.78
CA PHE A 69 -2.99 -0.35 20.22
C PHE A 69 -3.55 0.28 21.49
N ASP A 70 -4.67 0.99 21.36
CA ASP A 70 -5.30 1.67 22.50
C ASP A 70 -5.94 0.66 23.45
N LEU A 71 -5.44 0.63 24.68
CA LEU A 71 -5.90 -0.22 25.77
C LEU A 71 -6.65 0.58 26.85
N ALA A 72 -7.25 1.73 26.50
CA ALA A 72 -7.97 2.62 27.42
C ALA A 72 -8.94 1.86 28.37
N GLY A 73 -8.48 1.55 29.59
CA GLY A 73 -9.23 0.83 30.64
C GLY A 73 -8.51 -0.39 31.24
N GLY A 74 -9.18 -1.06 32.18
CA GLY A 74 -8.67 -2.23 32.94
C GLY A 74 -8.67 -3.55 32.16
N TRP A 75 -8.48 -3.49 30.84
CA TRP A 75 -8.68 -4.60 29.91
C TRP A 75 -7.53 -5.61 29.91
N MET A 76 -7.83 -6.82 29.44
CA MET A 76 -6.91 -7.94 29.44
C MET A 76 -5.85 -7.78 28.35
N THR A 77 -4.57 -7.85 28.75
CA THR A 77 -3.45 -8.10 27.84
C THR A 77 -2.71 -9.34 28.31
N ALA A 78 -2.29 -10.18 27.37
CA ALA A 78 -1.42 -11.30 27.66
C ALA A 78 -0.32 -11.43 26.61
N GLU A 79 0.81 -12.00 27.01
CA GLU A 79 1.93 -12.28 26.11
C GLU A 79 2.40 -13.71 26.31
N ASN A 80 2.66 -14.41 25.20
CA ASN A 80 3.49 -15.60 25.19
C ASN A 80 4.78 -15.29 24.42
N ILE A 81 5.91 -15.76 24.94
CA ILE A 81 7.17 -15.79 24.21
C ILE A 81 7.65 -17.24 24.14
N ALA A 82 8.20 -17.64 23.02
CA ALA A 82 8.78 -18.96 22.83
C ALA A 82 9.85 -18.91 21.74
N TYR A 83 10.76 -19.88 21.78
CA TYR A 83 11.62 -20.16 20.65
C TYR A 83 11.76 -21.66 20.46
N VAL A 84 12.11 -22.05 19.25
CA VAL A 84 12.55 -23.42 18.94
C VAL A 84 13.87 -23.35 18.17
N SER A 85 14.75 -24.31 18.40
CA SER A 85 15.96 -24.44 17.59
C SER A 85 15.58 -24.87 16.18
N ILE A 86 16.14 -24.19 15.17
CA ILE A 86 16.03 -24.61 13.77
C ILE A 86 17.08 -25.70 13.56
N GLN A 87 16.65 -26.91 13.20
CA GLN A 87 17.54 -28.05 12.97
C GLN A 87 17.67 -28.34 11.47
N GLY A 88 18.85 -28.05 10.90
CA GLY A 88 19.13 -28.36 9.50
C GLY A 88 18.42 -27.43 8.50
N GLU A 89 18.05 -27.98 7.34
CA GLU A 89 17.25 -27.30 6.29
C GLU A 89 15.75 -27.53 6.51
N SER A 90 15.25 -27.24 7.70
CA SER A 90 13.83 -27.43 8.02
C SER A 90 12.95 -26.31 7.43
N ASP A 91 11.75 -26.69 6.96
CA ASP A 91 10.69 -25.75 6.59
C ASP A 91 10.18 -25.08 7.86
N LEU A 92 10.25 -23.73 7.93
CA LEU A 92 9.79 -22.92 9.05
C LEU A 92 8.38 -23.29 9.56
N ARG A 93 7.54 -23.92 8.73
CA ARG A 93 6.23 -24.43 9.16
C ARG A 93 6.30 -25.56 10.17
N ASP A 94 7.32 -26.41 10.13
CA ASP A 94 7.54 -27.46 11.12
C ASP A 94 7.99 -26.86 12.46
N GLU A 95 8.89 -25.88 12.44
CA GLU A 95 9.22 -25.11 13.64
C GLU A 95 7.99 -24.42 14.23
N ILE A 96 7.14 -23.82 13.40
CA ILE A 96 5.91 -23.17 13.85
C ILE A 96 4.95 -24.18 14.50
N ARG A 97 4.80 -25.39 13.94
CA ARG A 97 4.01 -26.46 14.56
C ARG A 97 4.58 -26.86 15.91
N GLN A 98 5.89 -27.05 15.98
CA GLN A 98 6.56 -27.44 17.22
C GLN A 98 6.44 -26.34 18.28
N LEU A 99 6.60 -25.08 17.88
CA LEU A 99 6.47 -23.93 18.76
C LEU A 99 5.03 -23.80 19.27
N HIS A 100 4.03 -23.97 18.40
CA HIS A 100 2.62 -24.01 18.80
C HIS A 100 2.35 -25.13 19.82
N GLN A 101 2.83 -26.34 19.58
CA GLN A 101 2.66 -27.47 20.50
C GLN A 101 3.31 -27.17 21.86
N ASN A 102 4.53 -26.64 21.88
CA ASN A 102 5.23 -26.26 23.12
C ASN A 102 4.45 -25.21 23.93
N LEU A 103 3.76 -24.29 23.26
CA LEU A 103 2.90 -23.31 23.92
C LEU A 103 1.62 -23.97 24.47
N MET A 104 1.00 -24.89 23.74
CA MET A 104 -0.18 -25.63 24.21
C MET A 104 0.11 -26.53 25.41
N ASP A 105 1.32 -27.10 25.49
CA ASP A 105 1.74 -27.97 26.59
C ASP A 105 2.15 -27.19 27.86
N SER A 106 2.31 -25.87 27.76
CA SER A 106 2.65 -25.00 28.89
C SER A 106 1.39 -24.43 29.53
N PRO A 107 1.08 -24.73 30.81
CA PRO A 107 -0.14 -24.25 31.47
C PRO A 107 -0.28 -22.72 31.49
N GLY A 108 0.83 -21.98 31.52
CA GLY A 108 0.82 -20.52 31.47
C GLY A 108 0.41 -20.00 30.09
N HIS A 109 1.06 -20.52 29.05
CA HIS A 109 0.82 -20.09 27.67
C HIS A 109 -0.54 -20.55 27.14
N TYR A 110 -0.95 -21.77 27.49
CA TYR A 110 -2.26 -22.32 27.19
C TYR A 110 -3.39 -21.43 27.73
N ARG A 111 -3.28 -20.92 28.97
CA ARG A 111 -4.28 -20.00 29.53
C ARG A 111 -4.40 -18.70 28.74
N ASN A 112 -3.30 -18.18 28.22
CA ASN A 112 -3.32 -16.99 27.37
C ASN A 112 -3.97 -17.30 26.01
N ILE A 113 -3.60 -18.44 25.40
CA ILE A 113 -4.17 -18.91 24.13
C ILE A 113 -5.67 -19.16 24.23
N MET A 114 -6.18 -19.63 25.37
CA MET A 114 -7.61 -19.91 25.62
C MET A 114 -8.35 -18.77 26.33
N SER A 115 -7.72 -17.59 26.44
CA SER A 115 -8.34 -16.43 27.09
C SER A 115 -9.55 -15.87 26.33
N ASP A 116 -10.25 -14.95 26.98
CA ASP A 116 -11.38 -14.21 26.40
C ASP A 116 -10.95 -13.07 25.46
N ALA A 117 -9.66 -12.95 25.14
CA ALA A 117 -9.17 -11.97 24.18
C ALA A 117 -9.89 -12.10 22.82
N ALA A 118 -10.04 -10.96 22.14
CA ALA A 118 -10.64 -10.89 20.81
C ALA A 118 -9.58 -10.84 19.70
N TYR A 119 -8.37 -10.36 20.02
CA TYR A 119 -7.31 -10.09 19.05
C TYR A 119 -6.01 -10.81 19.37
N ILE A 120 -5.25 -11.12 18.31
CA ILE A 120 -3.91 -11.68 18.39
C ILE A 120 -2.95 -10.96 17.44
N GLY A 121 -1.71 -10.76 17.89
CA GLY A 121 -0.58 -10.42 17.05
C GLY A 121 0.56 -11.40 17.24
N ILE A 122 1.16 -11.89 16.15
CA ILE A 122 2.30 -12.80 16.14
C ILE A 122 3.49 -12.11 15.49
N GLY A 123 4.64 -12.17 16.14
CA GLY A 123 5.93 -11.74 15.60
C GLY A 123 6.88 -12.92 15.53
N LEU A 124 7.23 -13.37 14.32
CA LEU A 124 8.15 -14.48 14.07
C LEU A 124 9.48 -13.93 13.56
N GLU A 125 10.56 -14.27 14.25
CA GLU A 125 11.90 -13.81 13.87
C GLU A 125 12.91 -14.96 13.88
N VAL A 126 13.71 -15.06 12.83
CA VAL A 126 14.80 -16.05 12.75
C VAL A 126 16.10 -15.38 13.13
N GLY A 127 16.78 -15.92 14.14
CA GLY A 127 18.06 -15.38 14.58
C GLY A 127 18.92 -16.40 15.29
N TYR A 128 19.85 -15.91 16.08
CA TYR A 128 20.74 -16.74 16.89
C TYR A 128 20.63 -16.33 18.37
N LEU A 129 20.57 -17.31 19.25
CA LEU A 129 20.74 -17.12 20.69
C LEU A 129 22.07 -17.75 21.13
N LYS A 130 22.81 -17.06 22.00
CA LYS A 130 24.02 -17.65 22.60
C LYS A 130 23.65 -18.42 23.85
N VAL A 131 23.89 -19.73 23.80
CA VAL A 131 23.77 -20.60 24.99
C VAL A 131 25.15 -21.16 25.28
N ASN A 132 25.70 -20.82 26.46
CA ASN A 132 27.03 -21.25 26.90
C ASN A 132 28.14 -20.95 25.89
N GLY A 133 28.07 -19.79 25.21
CA GLY A 133 29.07 -19.34 24.25
C GLY A 133 28.98 -19.98 22.85
N ARG A 134 27.90 -20.73 22.56
CA ARG A 134 27.61 -21.24 21.22
C ARG A 134 26.35 -20.60 20.66
N ASP A 135 26.40 -20.23 19.37
CA ASP A 135 25.27 -19.68 18.64
C ASP A 135 24.32 -20.81 18.21
N TYR A 136 23.05 -20.71 18.60
CA TYR A 136 22.00 -21.62 18.17
C TYR A 136 21.02 -20.86 17.29
N LYS A 137 20.84 -21.34 16.05
CA LYS A 137 19.83 -20.78 15.15
C LYS A 137 18.45 -21.11 15.72
N VAL A 138 17.61 -20.10 15.90
CA VAL A 138 16.28 -20.25 16.49
C VAL A 138 15.23 -19.53 15.66
N LEU A 139 14.01 -20.05 15.72
CA LEU A 139 12.80 -19.29 15.42
C LEU A 139 12.26 -18.75 16.73
N MET A 140 12.33 -17.44 16.92
CA MET A 140 11.75 -16.69 18.04
C MET A 140 10.32 -16.30 17.71
N ALA A 141 9.43 -16.38 18.69
CA ALA A 141 8.05 -15.99 18.56
C ALA A 141 7.56 -15.21 19.78
N THR A 142 6.79 -14.16 19.51
CA THR A 142 5.99 -13.43 20.50
C THR A 142 4.54 -13.49 20.04
N GLN A 143 3.61 -13.82 20.96
CA GLN A 143 2.17 -13.72 20.76
C GLN A 143 1.60 -12.72 21.74
N ASN A 144 1.00 -11.65 21.23
CA ASN A 144 0.30 -10.65 22.01
C ASN A 144 -1.21 -10.85 21.87
N PHE A 145 -1.92 -10.87 22.99
CA PHE A 145 -3.37 -11.03 23.06
C PHE A 145 -3.98 -9.81 23.74
N ALA A 146 -5.05 -9.26 23.18
CA ALA A 146 -5.72 -8.10 23.76
C ALA A 146 -7.21 -8.02 23.39
N ASP A 147 -7.91 -7.09 24.06
CA ASP A 147 -9.29 -6.67 23.79
C ASP A 147 -9.35 -5.14 23.58
N THR A 148 -10.33 -4.62 22.83
CA THR A 148 -10.49 -3.17 22.55
C THR A 148 -11.96 -2.75 22.37
N ASP A 149 -12.27 -1.46 22.58
CA ASP A 149 -13.62 -0.89 22.60
C ASP A 149 -14.07 -0.19 21.30
N GLY A 150 -13.30 -0.22 20.20
CA GLY A 150 -13.85 0.24 18.91
C GLY A 150 -12.95 0.81 17.83
N GLN A 151 -11.62 0.70 17.91
CA GLN A 151 -10.76 1.01 16.77
C GLN A 151 -10.04 -0.25 16.27
N VAL A 152 -10.60 -0.90 15.25
CA VAL A 152 -10.13 -2.19 14.74
C VAL A 152 -9.64 -2.08 13.30
N ARG A 153 -8.39 -2.51 13.04
CA ARG A 153 -7.86 -2.78 11.69
C ARG A 153 -7.65 -4.30 11.52
N VAL A 154 -8.75 -5.04 11.35
CA VAL A 154 -8.74 -6.52 11.23
C VAL A 154 -8.23 -6.99 9.88
N ASP A 155 -7.43 -8.05 9.90
CA ASP A 155 -7.07 -8.81 8.71
C ASP A 155 -8.20 -9.74 8.23
N THR A 156 -8.62 -9.61 6.97
CA THR A 156 -9.71 -10.40 6.37
C THR A 156 -9.27 -11.35 5.25
N GLY A 157 -7.97 -11.56 5.04
CA GLY A 157 -7.47 -12.38 3.91
C GLY A 157 -7.77 -13.89 4.02
N THR A 158 -8.23 -14.50 2.93
CA THR A 158 -8.41 -15.96 2.80
C THR A 158 -7.12 -16.70 2.45
N PHE A 159 -6.92 -17.89 3.05
CA PHE A 159 -5.79 -18.79 2.81
C PHE A 159 -5.80 -19.41 1.40
N ALA A 160 -4.73 -19.23 0.62
CA ALA A 160 -4.43 -20.10 -0.52
C ALA A 160 -3.26 -21.02 -0.15
N ARG A 161 -3.46 -22.34 -0.32
CA ARG A 161 -2.46 -23.37 -0.04
C ARG A 161 -1.37 -23.34 -1.13
N VAL A 162 -0.15 -22.96 -0.78
CA VAL A 162 1.01 -22.95 -1.71
C VAL A 162 1.92 -24.15 -1.42
N ALA A 163 2.39 -24.79 -2.50
CA ALA A 163 3.21 -25.99 -2.54
C ALA A 163 4.69 -25.73 -2.20
N GLU A 164 5.39 -26.77 -1.74
CA GLU A 164 6.79 -26.73 -1.30
C GLU A 164 7.79 -26.62 -2.47
N PRO A 165 8.87 -25.82 -2.34
CA PRO A 165 10.05 -25.93 -3.18
C PRO A 165 11.24 -26.59 -2.46
N ALA A 166 11.98 -27.38 -3.26
CA ALA A 166 13.14 -28.20 -2.90
C ALA A 166 14.48 -27.40 -2.92
N PRO A 167 15.61 -27.99 -2.47
CA PRO A 167 16.72 -27.30 -1.82
C PRO A 167 17.86 -26.88 -2.77
N ASN A 168 18.79 -26.12 -2.18
CA ASN A 168 20.14 -25.72 -2.62
C ASN A 168 20.32 -24.37 -3.35
N LEU A 169 20.91 -23.38 -2.65
CA LEU A 169 22.36 -23.04 -2.75
C LEU A 169 22.72 -21.87 -1.80
N ALA A 170 23.83 -22.03 -1.08
CA ALA A 170 24.35 -21.13 -0.05
C ALA A 170 25.10 -19.90 -0.59
N MET A 171 25.23 -18.83 0.21
CA MET A 171 26.27 -17.81 0.03
C MET A 171 26.97 -17.38 1.34
N GLN A 172 28.21 -16.91 1.13
CA GLN A 172 29.34 -16.66 2.02
C GLN A 172 29.28 -15.31 2.79
N THR A 173 30.34 -14.99 3.54
CA THR A 173 30.33 -14.38 4.89
C THR A 173 30.65 -12.88 5.03
N ARG A 174 30.04 -12.27 6.06
CA ARG A 174 30.33 -11.11 6.98
C ARG A 174 31.52 -10.12 6.81
N ALA A 175 32.54 -10.36 5.99
CA ALA A 175 33.73 -9.49 5.98
C ALA A 175 33.58 -8.21 5.13
N ASP A 176 32.58 -8.12 4.26
CA ASP A 176 32.42 -7.02 3.30
C ASP A 176 31.55 -5.85 3.82
N TRP A 177 31.05 -5.89 5.06
CA TRP A 177 30.00 -4.98 5.54
C TRP A 177 30.47 -3.82 6.44
N LEU A 178 31.75 -3.71 6.78
CA LEU A 178 32.22 -2.80 7.86
C LEU A 178 33.10 -1.61 7.45
N GLU A 179 33.28 -1.33 6.16
CA GLU A 179 33.82 -0.04 5.69
C GLU A 179 32.88 0.46 4.60
N THR A 180 31.97 1.41 4.84
CA THR A 180 32.22 2.84 4.57
C THR A 180 31.09 3.70 5.18
N PHE A 181 31.46 4.67 6.02
CA PHE A 181 30.61 5.73 6.59
C PHE A 181 30.75 7.01 5.75
N ASN A 182 29.63 7.49 5.19
CA ASN A 182 29.27 8.89 4.95
C ASN A 182 27.85 8.89 4.36
N GLY A 183 27.02 9.89 4.67
CA GLY A 183 25.60 9.93 4.35
C GLY A 183 25.27 9.92 2.86
N GLU A 184 25.30 8.73 2.26
CA GLU A 184 24.63 8.34 1.03
C GLU A 184 24.02 6.95 1.24
N LEU A 185 22.69 6.90 1.13
CA LEU A 185 21.91 5.75 0.69
C LEU A 185 22.41 5.17 -0.64
N PHE A 186 23.59 4.53 -0.70
CA PHE A 186 23.90 3.69 -1.86
C PHE A 186 23.40 2.28 -1.59
N VAL A 187 22.27 1.95 -2.22
CA VAL A 187 21.98 0.57 -2.55
C VAL A 187 23.06 0.15 -3.54
N THR A 188 24.10 -0.56 -3.07
CA THR A 188 24.85 -1.39 -3.98
C THR A 188 23.93 -2.55 -4.37
N PRO A 189 23.66 -2.77 -5.67
CA PRO A 189 22.95 -3.96 -6.09
C PRO A 189 23.71 -5.15 -5.50
N GLY A 190 23.03 -5.94 -4.67
CA GLY A 190 23.55 -7.27 -4.35
C GLY A 190 23.94 -7.95 -5.66
N PRO A 191 25.07 -8.70 -5.71
CA PRO A 191 25.52 -9.33 -6.94
C PRO A 191 24.35 -10.10 -7.55
N ALA A 192 24.09 -9.97 -8.85
CA ALA A 192 22.94 -10.57 -9.52
C ALA A 192 22.55 -11.94 -8.94
N GLN A 193 21.53 -11.97 -8.09
CA GLN A 193 21.04 -13.20 -7.45
C GLN A 193 19.80 -13.65 -8.21
N ASN A 194 19.89 -14.83 -8.82
CA ASN A 194 18.88 -15.40 -9.74
C ASN A 194 17.58 -15.88 -9.05
N THR A 195 17.27 -15.38 -7.86
CA THR A 195 16.01 -15.69 -7.17
C THR A 195 15.40 -14.39 -6.63
N PRO A 196 14.21 -13.98 -7.12
CA PRO A 196 13.48 -12.84 -6.58
C PRO A 196 13.25 -13.02 -5.08
N ARG A 197 13.55 -12.01 -4.27
CA ARG A 197 13.29 -11.99 -2.83
C ARG A 197 12.37 -10.81 -2.52
N ASN A 198 11.35 -11.07 -1.72
CA ASN A 198 10.49 -10.02 -1.21
C ASN A 198 11.13 -9.43 0.04
N ASP A 199 11.47 -8.15 0.00
CA ASP A 199 12.07 -7.40 1.10
C ASP A 199 11.02 -6.45 1.74
N ASP A 200 11.06 -6.28 3.08
CA ASP A 200 10.21 -5.35 3.83
C ASP A 200 11.09 -4.30 4.53
N TYR A 201 11.04 -3.06 4.05
CA TYR A 201 11.81 -1.92 4.55
C TYR A 201 10.90 -0.97 5.34
N ARG A 202 11.07 -0.93 6.67
CA ARG A 202 10.51 0.13 7.51
C ARG A 202 11.61 1.16 7.81
N LEU A 203 11.51 2.32 7.19
CA LEU A 203 12.53 3.36 7.26
C LEU A 203 12.33 4.27 8.48
N THR A 204 13.23 5.23 8.64
CA THR A 204 13.26 6.15 9.77
C THR A 204 12.41 7.38 9.49
N ALA A 205 12.20 8.25 10.47
CA ALA A 205 11.51 9.54 10.24
C ALA A 205 12.47 10.62 9.67
N ARG A 206 13.45 10.22 8.84
CA ARG A 206 14.46 11.11 8.24
C ARG A 206 14.39 10.97 6.73
N HIS A 207 15.20 11.74 5.99
CA HIS A 207 15.30 11.58 4.54
C HIS A 207 16.04 10.28 4.23
N ASP A 208 15.28 9.25 3.87
CA ASP A 208 15.79 7.93 3.60
C ASP A 208 15.80 7.66 2.09
N VAL A 209 16.72 6.79 1.67
CA VAL A 209 16.71 6.23 0.31
C VAL A 209 16.52 4.72 0.50
N ALA A 210 15.85 4.05 -0.43
CA ALA A 210 15.70 2.60 -0.38
C ALA A 210 15.50 2.03 -1.79
N SER A 211 15.87 0.76 -1.94
CA SER A 211 15.69 0.03 -3.18
C SER A 211 15.43 -1.44 -2.88
N GLY A 212 14.39 -1.99 -3.50
CA GLY A 212 13.90 -3.36 -3.25
C GLY A 212 14.59 -4.40 -4.11
N GLY A 213 14.81 -4.07 -5.38
CA GLY A 213 15.57 -4.93 -6.29
C GLY A 213 14.64 -5.91 -6.99
N ASN A 214 14.90 -7.21 -6.89
CA ASN A 214 14.04 -8.21 -7.54
C ASN A 214 13.14 -8.85 -6.50
N GLY A 215 11.84 -8.92 -6.75
CA GLY A 215 10.84 -9.51 -5.86
C GLY A 215 9.74 -8.51 -5.54
N ASN A 216 8.74 -8.95 -4.78
CA ASN A 216 7.61 -8.09 -4.43
C ASN A 216 7.87 -7.45 -3.06
N ASP A 217 8.24 -6.19 -3.05
CA ASP A 217 8.80 -5.51 -1.90
C ASP A 217 7.79 -4.59 -1.21
N TRP A 218 7.95 -4.39 0.09
CA TRP A 218 7.21 -3.37 0.85
C TRP A 218 8.21 -2.34 1.35
N MET A 219 7.97 -1.05 1.09
CA MET A 219 8.75 0.05 1.69
C MET A 219 7.83 1.09 2.35
N GLU A 220 8.20 1.54 3.54
CA GLU A 220 7.52 2.62 4.27
C GLU A 220 8.53 3.67 4.76
N GLY A 221 8.48 4.87 4.18
CA GLY A 221 9.33 6.03 4.47
C GLY A 221 9.01 6.72 5.80
N ARG A 222 7.73 6.71 6.19
CA ARG A 222 7.17 7.37 7.39
C ARG A 222 7.17 8.89 7.33
N ALA A 223 8.29 9.55 7.58
CA ALA A 223 8.35 11.00 7.60
C ALA A 223 9.71 11.44 7.10
N GLY A 224 9.79 12.54 6.35
CA GLY A 224 11.05 12.99 5.81
C GLY A 224 10.93 13.39 4.35
N ARG A 225 11.92 13.04 3.56
CA ARG A 225 11.95 13.27 2.13
C ARG A 225 12.62 12.04 1.58
N ASP A 226 11.81 11.08 1.24
CA ASP A 226 12.25 9.73 1.01
C ASP A 226 12.37 9.45 -0.48
N THR A 227 13.26 8.54 -0.83
CA THR A 227 13.43 8.07 -2.21
C THR A 227 13.35 6.55 -2.24
N LEU A 228 12.20 6.01 -2.63
CA LEU A 228 11.89 4.59 -2.59
C LEU A 228 11.84 4.01 -4.03
N ASN A 229 12.59 2.95 -4.29
CA ASN A 229 12.62 2.30 -5.61
C ASN A 229 12.29 0.80 -5.50
N GLY A 230 11.14 0.36 -6.02
CA GLY A 230 10.76 -1.06 -6.07
C GLY A 230 11.70 -1.87 -6.95
N ASN A 231 11.90 -1.41 -8.19
CA ASN A 231 12.64 -2.03 -9.29
C ASN A 231 11.89 -3.13 -10.02
N ALA A 232 11.91 -4.38 -9.59
CA ALA A 232 11.32 -5.47 -10.37
C ALA A 232 10.49 -6.38 -9.48
N GLY A 233 9.17 -6.40 -9.69
CA GLY A 233 8.24 -7.25 -8.97
C GLY A 233 6.88 -6.58 -8.83
N HIS A 234 6.18 -6.80 -7.73
CA HIS A 234 4.90 -6.16 -7.45
C HIS A 234 5.03 -5.47 -6.11
N ASP A 235 5.41 -4.21 -6.15
CA ASP A 235 5.94 -3.49 -5.01
C ASP A 235 4.88 -2.62 -4.37
N ARG A 236 5.02 -2.42 -3.06
CA ARG A 236 4.19 -1.53 -2.26
C ARG A 236 5.09 -0.47 -1.64
N LEU A 237 5.00 0.77 -2.12
CA LEU A 237 5.80 1.88 -1.63
C LEU A 237 4.90 2.92 -0.94
N ILE A 238 5.25 3.32 0.27
CA ILE A 238 4.53 4.32 1.06
C ILE A 238 5.53 5.39 1.49
N GLY A 239 5.37 6.63 1.05
CA GLY A 239 6.21 7.77 1.45
C GLY A 239 5.96 8.14 2.91
N GLY A 240 4.72 8.52 3.22
CA GLY A 240 4.31 8.94 4.54
C GLY A 240 4.15 10.45 4.60
N ALA A 241 4.93 11.15 5.41
CA ALA A 241 4.87 12.60 5.53
C ALA A 241 6.13 13.25 4.95
N GLY A 242 5.96 14.38 4.29
CA GLY A 242 7.04 15.18 3.71
C GLY A 242 7.09 15.08 2.19
N PHE A 243 8.25 15.21 1.57
CA PHE A 243 8.34 15.37 0.11
C PHE A 243 9.02 14.16 -0.52
N ASP A 244 8.24 13.16 -0.89
CA ASP A 244 8.75 11.83 -1.22
C ASP A 244 8.83 11.57 -2.72
N SER A 245 9.74 10.67 -3.11
CA SER A 245 9.95 10.23 -4.48
C SER A 245 9.85 8.70 -4.54
N LEU A 246 8.80 8.18 -5.14
CA LEU A 246 8.50 6.75 -5.22
C LEU A 246 8.57 6.29 -6.68
N ASN A 247 9.24 5.16 -6.93
CA ASN A 247 9.35 4.54 -8.24
C ASN A 247 9.09 3.03 -8.13
N GLY A 248 7.98 2.55 -8.69
CA GLY A 248 7.59 1.13 -8.68
C GLY A 248 8.55 0.30 -9.51
N GLY A 249 8.65 0.60 -10.81
CA GLY A 249 9.59 -0.04 -11.72
C GLY A 249 8.86 -1.00 -12.65
N TYR A 250 9.22 -2.28 -12.64
CA TYR A 250 8.59 -3.32 -13.44
C TYR A 250 7.61 -4.13 -12.59
N GLY A 251 6.43 -4.33 -13.14
CA GLY A 251 5.34 -5.14 -12.62
C GLY A 251 4.21 -4.26 -12.10
N ASN A 252 3.27 -4.85 -11.36
CA ASN A 252 2.03 -4.17 -10.94
C ASN A 252 2.21 -3.63 -9.53
N ASP A 253 2.46 -2.34 -9.42
CA ASP A 253 2.89 -1.70 -8.18
C ASP A 253 1.77 -0.90 -7.51
N THR A 254 1.92 -0.65 -6.20
CA THR A 254 1.04 0.20 -5.41
C THR A 254 1.86 1.26 -4.69
N LEU A 255 1.72 2.52 -5.11
CA LEU A 255 2.45 3.66 -4.58
C LEU A 255 1.50 4.61 -3.85
N GLN A 256 1.91 5.06 -2.67
CA GLN A 256 1.19 6.07 -1.88
C GLN A 256 2.17 7.14 -1.39
N GLY A 257 1.99 8.39 -1.80
CA GLY A 257 2.80 9.53 -1.36
C GLY A 257 2.54 9.83 0.11
N GLY A 258 1.34 10.33 0.43
CA GLY A 258 0.90 10.62 1.78
C GLY A 258 0.70 12.12 1.99
N ASP A 259 1.33 12.73 2.99
CA ASP A 259 1.24 14.17 3.22
C ASP A 259 2.47 14.87 2.60
N GLY A 260 2.25 15.92 1.82
CA GLY A 260 3.28 16.75 1.19
C GLY A 260 3.22 16.69 -0.34
N ASN A 261 4.19 17.29 -1.03
CA ASN A 261 4.20 17.32 -2.49
C ASN A 261 5.08 16.20 -3.03
N ASP A 262 4.47 15.10 -3.40
CA ASP A 262 5.13 13.85 -3.71
C ASP A 262 5.30 13.63 -5.20
N THR A 263 6.25 12.76 -5.55
CA THR A 263 6.51 12.33 -6.91
C THR A 263 6.43 10.82 -7.01
N LEU A 264 5.49 10.31 -7.79
CA LEU A 264 5.21 8.88 -7.94
C LEU A 264 5.36 8.45 -9.41
N VAL A 265 6.09 7.36 -9.64
CA VAL A 265 6.29 6.74 -10.96
C VAL A 265 5.95 5.25 -10.87
N GLY A 266 4.92 4.78 -11.59
CA GLY A 266 4.59 3.35 -11.70
C GLY A 266 5.59 2.59 -12.59
N ALA A 267 5.89 3.20 -13.74
CA ALA A 267 6.77 2.71 -14.80
C ALA A 267 6.14 1.64 -15.71
N ALA A 268 6.30 0.34 -15.49
CA ALA A 268 5.86 -0.67 -16.44
C ALA A 268 5.03 -1.75 -15.76
N GLY A 269 3.73 -1.81 -16.06
CA GLY A 269 2.80 -2.77 -15.53
C GLY A 269 1.46 -2.11 -15.27
N ARG A 270 0.63 -2.75 -14.45
CA ARG A 270 -0.67 -2.18 -14.05
C ARG A 270 -0.54 -1.64 -12.65
N ASP A 271 -0.38 -0.32 -12.56
CA ASP A 271 0.00 0.35 -11.34
C ASP A 271 -1.17 1.09 -10.68
N GLN A 272 -1.07 1.25 -9.36
CA GLN A 272 -1.99 2.04 -8.54
C GLN A 272 -1.21 3.13 -7.81
N LEU A 273 -1.42 4.38 -8.19
CA LEU A 273 -0.74 5.53 -7.62
C LEU A 273 -1.75 6.40 -6.88
N ARG A 274 -1.43 6.79 -5.64
CA ARG A 274 -2.17 7.78 -4.86
C ARG A 274 -1.21 8.84 -4.34
N GLY A 275 -1.38 10.08 -4.77
CA GLY A 275 -0.59 11.23 -4.28
C GLY A 275 -0.83 11.44 -2.79
N GLY A 276 -2.05 11.83 -2.43
CA GLY A 276 -2.41 12.11 -1.05
C GLY A 276 -2.68 13.60 -0.88
N ALA A 277 -2.19 14.21 0.19
CA ALA A 277 -2.43 15.61 0.47
C ALA A 277 -1.24 16.47 0.08
N GLY A 278 -1.45 17.45 -0.79
CA GLY A 278 -0.38 18.30 -1.31
C GLY A 278 -0.44 18.33 -2.83
N ASN A 279 0.48 19.04 -3.47
CA ASN A 279 0.52 19.15 -4.93
C ASN A 279 1.43 18.07 -5.49
N ASP A 280 0.84 16.97 -5.94
CA ASP A 280 1.55 15.76 -6.30
C ASP A 280 1.81 15.67 -7.81
N THR A 281 2.81 14.85 -8.17
CA THR A 281 3.08 14.50 -9.57
C THR A 281 3.14 12.98 -9.73
N LEU A 282 2.22 12.44 -10.53
CA LEU A 282 2.03 11.01 -10.74
C LEU A 282 2.23 10.66 -12.22
N TRP A 283 3.05 9.65 -12.50
CA TRP A 283 3.25 9.06 -13.82
C TRP A 283 2.96 7.56 -13.77
N GLY A 284 1.93 7.11 -14.50
CA GLY A 284 1.59 5.68 -14.62
C GLY A 284 2.67 4.91 -15.37
N GLY A 285 2.89 5.30 -16.63
CA GLY A 285 3.96 4.76 -17.45
C GLY A 285 3.42 3.89 -18.57
N ALA A 286 3.58 2.58 -18.52
CA ALA A 286 3.10 1.67 -19.53
C ALA A 286 2.25 0.57 -18.89
N GLY A 287 0.98 0.47 -19.27
CA GLY A 287 0.07 -0.60 -18.89
C GLY A 287 -1.34 -0.09 -18.69
N TYR A 288 -1.99 -0.46 -17.59
CA TYR A 288 -3.39 -0.10 -17.36
C TYR A 288 -3.51 0.50 -15.97
N ASP A 289 -3.19 1.78 -15.86
CA ASP A 289 -2.86 2.40 -14.59
C ASP A 289 -4.05 3.10 -13.94
N THR A 290 -3.98 3.26 -12.62
CA THR A 290 -4.98 3.98 -11.82
C THR A 290 -4.27 5.05 -11.01
N LEU A 291 -4.50 6.31 -11.34
CA LEU A 291 -3.88 7.47 -10.71
C LEU A 291 -4.92 8.28 -9.95
N LEU A 292 -4.64 8.55 -8.67
CA LEU A 292 -5.44 9.37 -7.76
C LEU A 292 -4.57 10.52 -7.24
N GLY A 293 -4.90 11.76 -7.57
CA GLY A 293 -4.20 12.95 -7.06
C GLY A 293 -4.44 13.11 -5.56
N GLY A 294 -5.65 13.51 -5.19
CA GLY A 294 -6.05 13.77 -3.82
C GLY A 294 -6.40 15.24 -3.63
N PRO A 295 -6.31 15.79 -2.41
CA PRO A 295 -6.39 17.23 -2.22
C PRO A 295 -5.10 17.95 -2.61
N GLY A 296 -5.18 18.83 -3.60
CA GLY A 296 -4.05 19.61 -4.07
C GLY A 296 -4.21 20.09 -5.50
N ALA A 297 -3.19 20.73 -6.05
CA ALA A 297 -3.10 20.99 -7.49
C ALA A 297 -2.15 19.99 -8.11
N ASP A 298 -2.69 18.87 -8.58
CA ASP A 298 -1.95 17.68 -8.95
C ASP A 298 -1.67 17.59 -10.44
N LYS A 299 -0.63 16.83 -10.80
CA LYS A 299 -0.27 16.50 -12.17
C LYS A 299 -0.29 15.00 -12.36
N LEU A 300 -1.21 14.50 -13.17
CA LEU A 300 -1.38 13.08 -13.46
C LEU A 300 -1.12 12.84 -14.95
N ASP A 301 -0.30 11.84 -15.25
CA ASP A 301 0.03 11.41 -16.60
C ASP A 301 -0.09 9.87 -16.67
N GLY A 302 -1.06 9.37 -17.43
CA GLY A 302 -1.36 7.94 -17.56
C GLY A 302 -0.23 7.20 -18.26
N GLY A 303 0.06 7.62 -19.50
CA GLY A 303 1.17 7.07 -20.26
C GLY A 303 0.69 6.24 -21.44
N ALA A 304 1.11 4.99 -21.53
CA ALA A 304 0.71 4.09 -22.59
C ALA A 304 -0.24 3.03 -22.04
N GLY A 305 -1.34 2.79 -22.75
CA GLY A 305 -2.40 1.85 -22.42
C GLY A 305 -3.65 2.58 -21.93
N ASN A 306 -4.62 1.86 -21.36
CA ASN A 306 -5.93 2.46 -21.06
C ASN A 306 -6.01 2.80 -19.57
N ASP A 307 -5.81 4.06 -19.25
CA ASP A 307 -5.59 4.50 -17.88
C ASP A 307 -6.84 5.13 -17.26
N TRP A 308 -6.90 5.11 -15.93
CA TRP A 308 -7.93 5.80 -15.16
C TRP A 308 -7.28 6.86 -14.28
N LEU A 309 -7.58 8.13 -14.55
CA LEU A 309 -7.00 9.28 -13.86
C LEU A 309 -8.11 10.05 -13.14
N ARG A 310 -7.87 10.36 -11.86
CA ARG A 310 -8.74 11.25 -11.09
C ARG A 310 -7.97 12.22 -10.22
N GLY A 311 -8.18 13.52 -10.42
CA GLY A 311 -7.53 14.59 -9.65
C GLY A 311 -8.06 14.68 -8.22
N GLU A 312 -9.38 14.56 -8.06
CA GLU A 312 -10.12 14.67 -6.79
C GLU A 312 -10.47 16.10 -6.39
N SER A 313 -9.63 16.85 -5.67
CA SER A 313 -9.99 18.22 -5.29
C SER A 313 -8.83 19.18 -5.43
N GLY A 314 -9.09 20.29 -6.11
CA GLY A 314 -8.14 21.35 -6.40
C GLY A 314 -8.03 21.54 -7.91
N ASN A 315 -6.99 22.23 -8.40
CA ASN A 315 -6.91 22.55 -9.83
C ASN A 315 -5.88 21.63 -10.47
N ASP A 316 -6.36 20.55 -11.08
CA ASP A 316 -5.52 19.44 -11.50
C ASP A 316 -5.20 19.50 -13.00
N THR A 317 -4.10 18.85 -13.39
CA THR A 317 -3.74 18.62 -14.79
C THR A 317 -3.64 17.13 -15.05
N LEU A 318 -4.55 16.59 -15.87
CA LEU A 318 -4.61 15.17 -16.22
C LEU A 318 -4.29 14.98 -17.71
N THR A 319 -3.36 14.09 -18.02
CA THR A 319 -3.02 13.70 -19.39
C THR A 319 -3.08 12.18 -19.55
N GLY A 320 -3.95 11.65 -20.40
CA GLY A 320 -4.04 10.19 -20.66
C GLY A 320 -2.87 9.68 -21.49
N ARG A 321 -2.55 10.39 -22.58
CA ARG A 321 -1.54 10.11 -23.61
C ARG A 321 -1.98 9.08 -24.64
N ALA A 322 -1.65 7.80 -24.53
CA ALA A 322 -1.85 6.85 -25.62
C ALA A 322 -2.67 5.65 -25.16
N GLY A 323 -3.87 5.49 -25.70
CA GLY A 323 -4.80 4.43 -25.31
C GLY A 323 -6.18 5.03 -25.10
N ASN A 324 -7.13 4.23 -24.62
CA ASN A 324 -8.48 4.68 -24.37
C ASN A 324 -8.61 5.05 -22.89
N ASP A 325 -8.40 6.32 -22.56
CA ASP A 325 -8.23 6.77 -21.19
C ASP A 325 -9.55 7.26 -20.57
N THR A 326 -9.64 7.19 -19.25
CA THR A 326 -10.76 7.77 -18.48
C THR A 326 -10.24 8.84 -17.54
N LEU A 327 -10.64 10.09 -17.77
CA LEU A 327 -10.19 11.25 -17.01
C LEU A 327 -11.34 11.87 -16.22
N HIS A 328 -11.15 12.09 -14.92
CA HIS A 328 -12.09 12.76 -14.03
C HIS A 328 -11.35 13.80 -13.20
N GLY A 329 -11.41 15.07 -13.61
CA GLY A 329 -10.74 16.17 -12.89
C GLY A 329 -11.12 16.19 -11.41
N GLY A 330 -12.41 16.29 -11.12
CA GLY A 330 -12.92 16.24 -9.75
C GLY A 330 -13.58 17.57 -9.42
N TYR A 331 -13.30 18.13 -8.24
CA TYR A 331 -13.71 19.48 -7.87
C TYR A 331 -12.59 20.45 -8.17
N GLY A 332 -12.86 21.53 -8.91
CA GLY A 332 -11.92 22.63 -9.08
C GLY A 332 -11.92 23.14 -10.49
N ASN A 333 -10.79 23.66 -10.98
CA ASN A 333 -10.70 24.10 -12.37
C ASN A 333 -9.59 23.30 -13.04
N ASP A 334 -9.97 22.25 -13.73
CA ASP A 334 -9.04 21.23 -14.19
C ASP A 334 -8.67 21.40 -15.66
N VAL A 335 -7.48 20.91 -16.00
CA VAL A 335 -7.00 20.81 -17.38
C VAL A 335 -6.89 19.34 -17.74
N LEU A 336 -7.69 18.89 -18.70
CA LEU A 336 -7.76 17.49 -19.12
C LEU A 336 -7.27 17.36 -20.57
N ASN A 337 -6.48 16.33 -20.84
CA ASN A 337 -6.06 15.99 -22.20
C ASN A 337 -6.06 14.47 -22.37
N GLY A 338 -7.01 13.93 -23.13
CA GLY A 338 -7.14 12.50 -23.36
C GLY A 338 -5.91 11.96 -24.10
N GLY A 339 -5.65 12.50 -25.29
CA GLY A 339 -4.47 12.18 -26.08
C GLY A 339 -4.86 11.46 -27.36
N TYR A 340 -4.27 10.29 -27.59
CA TYR A 340 -4.58 9.42 -28.70
C TYR A 340 -5.45 8.26 -28.22
N GLY A 341 -6.59 8.06 -28.86
CA GLY A 341 -7.45 6.91 -28.59
C GLY A 341 -8.89 7.36 -28.47
N ALA A 342 -9.74 6.50 -27.92
CA ALA A 342 -11.12 6.85 -27.61
C ALA A 342 -11.23 7.12 -26.11
N ASP A 343 -11.20 8.40 -25.73
CA ASP A 343 -11.10 8.81 -24.34
C ASP A 343 -12.46 9.17 -23.75
N ALA A 344 -12.59 9.05 -22.44
CA ALA A 344 -13.79 9.41 -21.68
C ALA A 344 -13.48 10.48 -20.63
N PHE A 345 -14.16 11.62 -20.71
CA PHE A 345 -14.05 12.72 -19.75
C PHE A 345 -15.29 12.74 -18.85
N ILE A 346 -15.12 12.57 -17.54
CA ILE A 346 -16.21 12.45 -16.57
C ILE A 346 -16.43 13.77 -15.84
N PHE A 347 -17.69 14.23 -15.81
CA PHE A 347 -18.10 15.44 -15.10
C PHE A 347 -19.28 15.15 -14.15
N ARG A 348 -19.14 15.58 -12.90
CA ARG A 348 -20.17 15.46 -11.85
C ARG A 348 -20.49 16.83 -11.28
N SER A 349 -21.55 16.94 -10.48
CA SER A 349 -21.94 18.22 -9.88
C SER A 349 -20.81 18.80 -9.03
N GLY A 350 -20.54 20.09 -9.20
CA GLY A 350 -19.45 20.80 -8.54
C GLY A 350 -18.10 20.63 -9.22
N HIS A 351 -18.07 20.20 -10.48
CA HIS A 351 -16.80 19.96 -11.17
C HIS A 351 -16.01 21.25 -11.42
N GLY A 352 -16.65 22.42 -11.36
CA GLY A 352 -16.03 23.72 -11.56
C GLY A 352 -15.76 24.05 -13.03
N ALA A 353 -14.70 24.80 -13.31
CA ALA A 353 -14.47 25.39 -14.64
C ALA A 353 -13.32 24.72 -15.39
N ASP A 354 -13.63 23.66 -16.11
CA ASP A 354 -12.67 22.76 -16.71
C ASP A 354 -12.35 23.07 -18.17
N THR A 355 -11.16 22.68 -18.60
CA THR A 355 -10.69 22.82 -19.99
C THR A 355 -10.17 21.50 -20.52
N ILE A 356 -10.74 21.04 -21.64
CA ILE A 356 -10.30 19.86 -22.37
C ILE A 356 -9.44 20.28 -23.58
N TYR A 357 -8.26 19.68 -23.71
CA TYR A 357 -7.41 19.71 -24.89
C TYR A 357 -7.38 18.35 -25.58
N GLY A 358 -6.94 18.31 -26.84
CA GLY A 358 -6.76 17.06 -27.57
C GLY A 358 -8.05 16.36 -28.03
N TYR A 359 -9.22 16.88 -27.66
CA TYR A 359 -10.52 16.26 -27.92
C TYR A 359 -10.77 15.88 -29.39
N GLN A 360 -11.08 14.61 -29.61
CA GLN A 360 -11.34 13.99 -30.90
C GLN A 360 -12.84 13.74 -31.10
N GLN A 361 -13.54 14.70 -31.71
CA GLN A 361 -14.98 14.60 -31.99
C GLN A 361 -15.35 13.32 -32.76
N GLY A 362 -16.39 12.61 -32.31
CA GLY A 362 -16.85 11.34 -32.87
C GLY A 362 -16.04 10.12 -32.43
N LEU A 363 -15.00 10.31 -31.62
CA LEU A 363 -14.17 9.26 -31.04
C LEU A 363 -14.22 9.30 -29.51
N ASP A 364 -14.00 10.49 -28.94
CA ASP A 364 -14.02 10.72 -27.49
C ASP A 364 -15.43 10.96 -26.95
N ARG A 365 -15.61 10.75 -25.65
CA ARG A 365 -16.89 10.86 -24.94
C ARG A 365 -16.84 11.83 -23.77
N LEU A 366 -17.89 12.64 -23.63
CA LEU A 366 -18.13 13.48 -22.46
C LEU A 366 -19.23 12.85 -21.62
N LEU A 367 -18.83 12.22 -20.51
CA LEU A 367 -19.72 11.56 -19.57
C LEU A 367 -20.17 12.55 -18.50
N ILE A 368 -21.24 13.29 -18.80
CA ILE A 368 -21.84 14.26 -17.90
C ILE A 368 -22.91 13.58 -17.04
N GLY A 369 -22.81 13.72 -15.72
CA GLY A 369 -23.77 13.11 -14.79
C GLY A 369 -25.21 13.57 -15.03
N ASN A 370 -26.18 12.64 -14.97
CA ASN A 370 -27.60 12.91 -15.27
C ASN A 370 -28.22 14.10 -14.51
N GLY A 371 -27.69 14.44 -13.32
CA GLY A 371 -28.16 15.60 -12.55
C GLY A 371 -27.80 16.96 -13.16
N LEU A 372 -26.85 16.99 -14.11
CA LEU A 372 -26.41 18.18 -14.84
C LEU A 372 -27.03 18.29 -16.24
N LEU A 373 -27.73 17.24 -16.69
CA LEU A 373 -28.35 17.19 -18.02
C LEU A 373 -29.82 17.58 -17.93
N ASP A 374 -30.28 18.37 -18.91
CA ASP A 374 -31.70 18.56 -19.11
C ASP A 374 -32.37 17.28 -19.59
N ALA A 375 -33.63 17.07 -19.20
CA ALA A 375 -34.42 15.94 -19.65
C ALA A 375 -34.59 15.88 -21.18
N ASN A 376 -34.51 17.03 -21.86
CA ASN A 376 -34.53 17.11 -23.31
C ASN A 376 -33.15 17.52 -23.84
N PRO A 377 -32.44 16.65 -24.57
CA PRO A 377 -31.14 16.97 -25.16
C PRO A 377 -31.15 18.24 -26.03
N ALA A 378 -32.23 18.51 -26.75
CA ALA A 378 -32.33 19.72 -27.57
C ALA A 378 -32.45 21.01 -26.74
N ALA A 379 -33.02 20.93 -25.53
CA ALA A 379 -33.01 22.05 -24.59
C ALA A 379 -31.59 22.26 -24.04
N PHE A 380 -30.92 21.18 -23.65
CA PHE A 380 -29.55 21.23 -23.15
C PHE A 380 -28.60 21.92 -24.14
N ILE A 381 -28.63 21.47 -25.40
CA ILE A 381 -27.79 22.02 -26.47
C ILE A 381 -28.07 23.51 -26.69
N ARG A 382 -29.34 23.92 -26.67
CA ARG A 382 -29.73 25.32 -26.90
C ARG A 382 -29.29 26.24 -25.77
N ASP A 383 -29.45 25.79 -24.53
CA ASP A 383 -29.33 26.64 -23.34
C ASP A 383 -27.91 26.63 -22.76
N HIS A 384 -27.20 25.51 -22.87
CA HIS A 384 -25.88 25.33 -22.23
C HIS A 384 -24.71 25.33 -23.22
N MET A 385 -24.91 24.98 -24.50
CA MET A 385 -23.79 24.80 -25.44
C MET A 385 -23.62 25.98 -26.40
N ARG A 386 -22.39 26.47 -26.54
CA ARG A 386 -22.04 27.58 -27.43
C ARG A 386 -20.73 27.33 -28.17
N LYS A 387 -20.75 27.47 -29.51
CA LYS A 387 -19.54 27.52 -30.33
C LYS A 387 -18.77 28.82 -30.06
N THR A 388 -17.45 28.71 -29.92
CA THR A 388 -16.52 29.85 -29.85
C THR A 388 -15.48 29.75 -30.97
N ALA A 389 -14.64 30.77 -31.11
CA ALA A 389 -13.52 30.74 -32.05
C ALA A 389 -12.52 29.60 -31.77
N ASN A 390 -12.41 29.17 -30.52
CA ASN A 390 -11.39 28.22 -30.07
C ASN A 390 -11.94 26.82 -29.78
N GLY A 391 -13.25 26.62 -29.77
CA GLY A 391 -13.83 25.38 -29.26
C GLY A 391 -15.34 25.46 -29.03
N VAL A 392 -15.87 24.56 -28.21
CA VAL A 392 -17.25 24.58 -27.72
C VAL A 392 -17.21 24.79 -26.21
N VAL A 393 -18.08 25.65 -25.70
CA VAL A 393 -18.26 25.88 -24.26
C VAL A 393 -19.61 25.30 -23.85
N ILE A 394 -19.63 24.56 -22.75
CA ILE A 394 -20.82 24.07 -22.06
C ILE A 394 -20.88 24.82 -20.73
N ASP A 395 -21.91 25.62 -20.50
CA ASP A 395 -22.06 26.47 -19.31
C ASP A 395 -23.30 26.03 -18.53
N PHE A 396 -23.12 25.57 -17.29
CA PHE A 396 -24.21 25.04 -16.46
C PHE A 396 -24.91 26.15 -15.64
N GLY A 397 -24.41 27.39 -15.67
CA GLY A 397 -25.07 28.57 -15.10
C GLY A 397 -24.88 28.78 -13.59
N ASP A 398 -24.28 27.83 -12.89
CA ASP A 398 -23.95 27.88 -11.45
C ASP A 398 -22.47 28.19 -11.19
N GLY A 399 -21.68 28.41 -12.24
CA GLY A 399 -20.23 28.61 -12.19
C GLY A 399 -19.46 27.44 -12.78
N ASP A 400 -20.08 26.27 -12.86
CA ASP A 400 -19.50 25.09 -13.53
C ASP A 400 -19.55 25.29 -15.05
N ARG A 401 -18.44 24.96 -15.72
CA ARG A 401 -18.35 25.02 -17.19
C ARG A 401 -17.32 24.03 -17.72
N ILE A 402 -17.52 23.59 -18.95
CA ILE A 402 -16.57 22.75 -19.70
C ILE A 402 -16.18 23.50 -20.97
N VAL A 403 -14.89 23.74 -21.16
CA VAL A 403 -14.33 24.31 -22.39
C VAL A 403 -13.65 23.21 -23.19
N VAL A 404 -14.28 22.79 -24.28
CA VAL A 404 -13.71 21.79 -25.21
C VAL A 404 -12.94 22.52 -26.30
N ASN A 405 -11.61 22.52 -26.24
CA ASN A 405 -10.77 23.23 -27.21
C ASN A 405 -10.61 22.45 -28.52
N GLY A 406 -10.83 23.14 -29.62
CA GLY A 406 -10.67 22.66 -30.98
C GLY A 406 -11.40 23.55 -31.98
N GLN A 407 -10.65 24.22 -32.86
CA GLN A 407 -11.23 25.16 -33.82
C GLN A 407 -12.25 24.48 -34.76
N GLY A 408 -11.98 23.23 -35.15
CA GLY A 408 -12.85 22.43 -36.02
C GLY A 408 -14.10 21.83 -35.38
N LEU A 409 -14.26 21.93 -34.05
CA LEU A 409 -15.37 21.31 -33.33
C LEU A 409 -16.71 21.96 -33.68
N THR A 410 -17.80 21.20 -33.63
CA THR A 410 -19.15 21.72 -33.78
C THR A 410 -19.97 21.45 -32.53
N VAL A 411 -20.95 22.32 -32.23
CA VAL A 411 -21.87 22.08 -31.10
C VAL A 411 -22.61 20.76 -31.28
N ALA A 412 -23.10 20.48 -32.49
CA ALA A 412 -23.81 19.23 -32.79
C ALA A 412 -22.92 18.00 -32.57
N GLY A 413 -21.68 18.01 -33.07
CA GLY A 413 -20.79 16.86 -32.90
C GLY A 413 -20.40 16.60 -31.44
N VAL A 414 -20.07 17.66 -30.68
CA VAL A 414 -19.82 17.51 -29.22
C VAL A 414 -21.09 17.03 -28.50
N ALA A 415 -22.27 17.46 -28.93
CA ALA A 415 -23.53 16.98 -28.35
C ALA A 415 -23.81 15.51 -28.65
N ASP A 416 -23.50 15.04 -29.86
CA ASP A 416 -23.59 13.63 -30.22
C ASP A 416 -22.66 12.79 -29.32
N ASP A 417 -21.45 13.30 -29.04
CA ASP A 417 -20.50 12.62 -28.16
C ASP A 417 -20.91 12.58 -26.68
N ILE A 418 -21.88 13.43 -26.27
CA ILE A 418 -22.53 13.40 -24.95
C ILE A 418 -23.73 12.45 -24.94
N PHE A 419 -24.60 12.52 -25.95
CA PHE A 419 -25.94 11.90 -25.91
C PHE A 419 -26.10 10.62 -26.75
N ALA A 420 -25.21 10.36 -27.71
CA ALA A 420 -25.29 9.16 -28.55
C ALA A 420 -24.73 7.96 -27.79
N ILE A 421 -25.61 7.24 -27.08
CA ILE A 421 -25.36 5.92 -26.49
C ILE A 421 -25.50 4.85 -27.57
#